data_AF-W2FPF6-F1
#
_entry.id   AF-W2FPF6-F1
#
_cell.length_a   1.000
_cell.length_b   1.000
_cell.length_c   1.000
_cell.angle_alpha   90.00
_cell.angle_beta   90.00
_cell.angle_gamma   90.00
#
_symmetry.space_group_name_H-M   'P 1'
#
loop_
_entity.id
_entity.type
_entity.pdbx_description
1 polymer ?
#
loop_
_entity_poly.entity_id
_entity_poly.type
_entity_poly.pdbx_seq_one_letter_code
_entity_poly.pdbx_strand_id
1 'polypeptide(L)'
;MHPFTSLLFVLGNFATSSAIATGATCTGLNSRTTPPPGAIVVDAMGAHKGSFRTLAEGVDSLSDTKEEQTIFLYPGIYHEQVFITPLAGPLVLQGYTCNSESYDDNQVTITQAKAQRDIPLNVTGDRNWPTSTLGLAASNIKMYNLNVANTAGKIGGKVGQAVA
;
A
#
# COMPACT_ATOMS: atom_id res chain seq x y z
N MET A 1 11.99 44.40 42.35
CA MET A 1 13.29 43.88 41.89
C MET A 1 13.44 42.45 42.40
N HIS A 2 13.11 41.48 41.56
CA HIS A 2 13.39 40.04 41.73
C HIS A 2 13.77 39.52 40.33
N PRO A 3 14.84 38.73 40.18
CA PRO A 3 15.48 38.52 38.88
C PRO A 3 14.76 37.50 38.01
N PHE A 4 14.70 37.81 36.71
CA PHE A 4 14.35 36.91 35.62
C PHE A 4 15.44 35.85 35.44
N THR A 5 15.09 34.57 35.56
CA THR A 5 15.96 33.45 35.18
C THR A 5 15.66 33.07 33.74
N SER A 6 16.54 33.46 32.81
CA SER A 6 16.50 33.04 31.41
C SER A 6 16.79 31.55 31.28
N LEU A 7 15.82 30.79 30.75
CA LEU A 7 15.99 29.39 30.38
C LEU A 7 16.59 29.33 28.97
N LEU A 8 17.86 28.93 28.87
CA LEU A 8 18.56 28.73 27.59
C LEU A 8 18.07 27.41 26.97
N PHE A 9 17.26 27.47 25.90
CA PHE A 9 16.93 26.30 25.10
C PHE A 9 18.05 26.05 24.08
N VAL A 10 18.78 24.95 24.27
CA VAL A 10 19.75 24.43 23.29
C VAL A 10 18.96 23.69 22.21
N LEU A 11 18.85 24.28 21.01
CA LEU A 11 18.33 23.63 19.81
C LEU A 11 19.42 22.70 19.24
N GLY A 12 19.28 21.40 19.48
CA GLY A 12 20.08 20.39 18.81
C GLY A 12 19.59 20.17 17.38
N ASN A 13 20.39 20.57 16.39
CA ASN A 13 20.16 20.21 14.99
C ASN A 13 20.38 18.70 14.80
N PHE A 14 19.31 17.93 14.70
CA PHE A 14 19.37 16.57 14.15
C PHE A 14 19.37 16.65 12.63
N ALA A 15 20.54 16.59 12.02
CA ALA A 15 20.67 16.32 10.59
C ALA A 15 20.40 14.82 10.37
N THR A 16 19.22 14.46 9.86
CA THR A 16 18.94 13.10 9.40
C THR A 16 19.59 12.90 8.04
N SER A 17 20.72 12.19 8.00
CA SER A 17 21.31 11.72 6.75
C SER A 17 20.40 10.64 6.16
N SER A 18 19.69 10.96 5.08
CA SER A 18 19.01 9.96 4.25
C SER A 18 20.08 9.14 3.53
N ALA A 19 20.29 7.90 3.96
CA ALA A 19 21.07 6.95 3.18
C ALA A 19 20.26 6.58 1.93
N ILE A 20 20.78 6.90 0.74
CA ILE A 20 20.29 6.34 -0.51
C ILE A 20 20.71 4.87 -0.49
N ALA A 21 19.77 3.97 -0.23
CA ALA A 21 19.99 2.55 -0.42
C ALA A 21 20.24 2.33 -1.92
N THR A 22 21.50 2.12 -2.31
CA THR A 22 21.84 1.58 -3.62
C THR A 22 21.26 0.18 -3.67
N GLY A 23 20.10 0.04 -4.31
CA GLY A 23 19.36 -1.21 -4.37
C GLY A 23 20.26 -2.34 -4.85
N ALA A 24 20.30 -3.43 -4.07
CA ALA A 24 20.90 -4.68 -4.54
C ALA A 24 20.21 -5.02 -5.87
N THR A 25 20.99 -5.19 -6.94
CA THR A 25 20.44 -5.62 -8.23
C THR A 25 19.87 -7.02 -8.05
N CYS A 26 18.55 -7.10 -8.01
CA CYS A 26 17.84 -8.36 -7.90
C CYS A 26 17.89 -9.07 -9.25
N THR A 27 18.72 -10.11 -9.30
CA THR A 27 18.96 -10.90 -10.51
C THR A 27 18.62 -12.36 -10.24
N GLY A 28 17.71 -12.93 -11.01
CA GLY A 28 17.32 -14.34 -10.87
C GLY A 28 16.03 -14.66 -11.63
N LEU A 29 15.82 -15.93 -11.96
CA LEU A 29 14.63 -16.41 -12.70
C LEU A 29 13.31 -16.09 -11.98
N ASN A 30 13.37 -16.07 -10.65
CA ASN A 30 12.22 -15.80 -9.78
C ASN A 30 12.05 -14.31 -9.45
N SER A 31 12.93 -13.43 -9.96
CA SER A 31 12.76 -11.99 -9.74
C SER A 31 11.60 -11.43 -10.56
N ARG A 32 10.87 -10.47 -10.00
CA ARG A 32 9.79 -9.71 -10.66
C ARG A 32 10.06 -8.24 -10.46
N THR A 33 11.06 -7.75 -11.17
CA THR A 33 11.63 -6.40 -10.98
C THR A 33 11.32 -5.44 -12.12
N THR A 34 10.70 -5.94 -13.19
CA THR A 34 10.31 -5.18 -14.37
C THR A 34 8.82 -5.44 -14.65
N PRO A 35 8.01 -4.39 -14.90
CA PRO A 35 6.62 -4.56 -15.30
C PRO A 35 6.50 -5.38 -16.59
N PRO A 36 5.57 -6.34 -16.68
CA PRO A 36 5.31 -7.02 -17.95
C PRO A 36 4.75 -6.03 -18.99
N PRO A 37 4.92 -6.30 -20.30
CA PRO A 37 4.37 -5.45 -21.35
C PRO A 37 2.87 -5.22 -21.19
N GLY A 38 2.43 -3.96 -21.29
CA GLY A 38 1.02 -3.59 -21.14
C GLY A 38 0.53 -3.47 -19.70
N ALA A 39 1.37 -3.70 -18.69
CA ALA A 39 0.99 -3.45 -17.31
C ALA A 39 0.77 -1.96 -17.03
N ILE A 40 -0.24 -1.67 -16.21
CA ILE A 40 -0.39 -0.40 -15.52
C ILE A 40 0.70 -0.34 -14.44
N VAL A 41 1.49 0.73 -14.44
CA VAL A 41 2.63 0.87 -13.53
C VAL A 41 2.28 1.84 -12.41
N VAL A 42 2.51 1.41 -11.17
CA VAL A 42 2.37 2.22 -9.97
C VAL A 42 3.73 2.34 -9.29
N ASP A 43 4.14 3.56 -8.99
CA ASP A 43 5.38 3.90 -8.29
C ASP A 43 5.13 5.13 -7.40
N ALA A 44 5.12 4.90 -6.08
CA ALA A 44 4.92 5.96 -5.09
C ALA A 44 5.91 7.13 -5.24
N MET A 45 7.15 6.84 -5.61
CA MET A 45 8.19 7.85 -5.80
C MET A 45 8.07 8.56 -7.15
N GLY A 46 7.36 7.95 -8.11
CA GLY A 46 7.23 8.40 -9.49
C GLY A 46 8.57 8.66 -10.17
N ALA A 47 9.55 7.81 -9.85
CA ALA A 47 10.82 7.72 -10.56
C ALA A 47 10.61 7.15 -11.97
N HIS A 48 9.56 6.34 -12.16
CA HIS A 48 9.20 5.77 -13.46
C HIS A 48 8.25 6.68 -14.24
N LYS A 49 8.69 7.18 -15.40
CA LYS A 49 7.88 8.08 -16.24
C LYS A 49 6.58 7.37 -16.69
N GLY A 50 5.44 8.04 -16.48
CA GLY A 50 4.13 7.54 -16.89
C GLY A 50 3.50 6.56 -15.89
N SER A 51 4.12 6.35 -14.72
CA SER A 51 3.48 5.61 -13.63
C SER A 51 2.44 6.46 -12.90
N PHE A 52 1.47 5.78 -12.29
CA PHE A 52 0.63 6.34 -11.25
C PHE A 52 1.37 6.38 -9.91
N ARG A 53 0.93 7.23 -8.98
CA ARG A 53 1.54 7.37 -7.65
C ARG A 53 0.91 6.44 -6.62
N THR A 54 -0.32 6.01 -6.87
CA THR A 54 -1.12 5.21 -5.94
C THR A 54 -1.73 4.00 -6.63
N LEU A 55 -2.07 2.95 -5.86
CA LEU A 55 -2.82 1.82 -6.39
C LEU A 55 -4.23 2.25 -6.79
N ALA A 56 -4.86 3.18 -6.04
CA ALA A 56 -6.18 3.72 -6.40
C ALA A 56 -6.20 4.29 -7.83
N GLU A 57 -5.25 5.17 -8.17
CA GLU A 57 -5.12 5.71 -9.53
C GLU A 57 -4.87 4.61 -10.58
N GLY A 58 -4.07 3.59 -10.23
CA GLY A 58 -3.86 2.44 -11.09
C GLY A 58 -5.14 1.65 -11.36
N VAL A 59 -5.95 1.42 -10.33
CA VAL A 59 -7.27 0.74 -10.44
C VAL A 59 -8.24 1.59 -11.26
N ASP A 60 -8.29 2.90 -11.02
CA ASP A 60 -9.15 3.82 -11.78
C ASP A 60 -8.78 3.91 -13.27
N SER A 61 -7.54 3.55 -13.62
CA SER A 61 -7.06 3.51 -15.00
C SER A 61 -7.37 2.22 -15.76
N LEU A 62 -7.93 1.21 -15.08
CA LEU A 62 -8.30 -0.06 -15.71
C LEU A 62 -9.32 0.18 -16.83
N SER A 63 -9.11 -0.50 -17.96
CA SER A 63 -10.05 -0.48 -19.07
C SER A 63 -11.24 -1.42 -18.79
N ASP A 64 -12.42 -1.08 -19.30
CA ASP A 64 -13.59 -1.98 -19.27
C ASP A 64 -13.44 -3.08 -20.34
N THR A 65 -12.77 -4.16 -19.97
CA THR A 65 -12.47 -5.29 -20.86
C THR A 65 -12.57 -6.62 -20.13
N LYS A 66 -12.83 -7.68 -20.90
CA LYS A 66 -12.83 -9.07 -20.41
C LYS A 66 -11.45 -9.70 -20.37
N GLU A 67 -10.46 -9.06 -21.00
CA GLU A 67 -9.07 -9.50 -21.00
C GLU A 67 -8.42 -9.30 -19.62
N GLU A 68 -7.42 -10.13 -19.29
CA GLU A 68 -6.65 -9.98 -18.05
C GLU A 68 -5.81 -8.69 -18.11
N GLN A 69 -5.93 -7.87 -17.07
CA GLN A 69 -5.10 -6.67 -16.89
C GLN A 69 -4.13 -6.86 -15.73
N THR A 70 -2.96 -6.24 -15.81
CA THR A 70 -1.94 -6.28 -14.75
C THR A 70 -1.67 -4.88 -14.22
N ILE A 71 -1.69 -4.73 -12.90
CA ILE A 71 -1.10 -3.58 -12.20
C ILE A 71 0.21 -4.07 -11.56
N PHE A 72 1.32 -3.45 -11.94
CA PHE A 72 2.63 -3.69 -11.35
C PHE A 72 2.98 -2.55 -10.39
N LEU A 73 3.33 -2.90 -9.16
CA LEU A 73 3.70 -1.95 -8.11
C LEU A 73 5.22 -2.01 -7.86
N TYR A 74 5.90 -0.88 -8.01
CA TYR A 74 7.30 -0.73 -7.60
C TYR A 74 7.45 -0.67 -6.07
N PRO A 75 8.65 -0.94 -5.53
CA PRO A 75 8.92 -0.94 -4.09
C PRO A 75 8.42 0.32 -3.40
N GLY A 76 7.76 0.14 -2.27
CA GLY A 76 7.21 1.27 -1.53
C GLY A 76 6.17 0.89 -0.49
N ILE A 77 5.85 1.87 0.36
CA ILE A 77 4.74 1.81 1.30
C ILE A 77 3.66 2.75 0.79
N TYR A 78 2.51 2.16 0.47
CA TYR A 78 1.35 2.83 -0.09
C TYR A 78 0.32 3.05 1.02
N HIS A 79 0.18 4.29 1.47
CA HIS A 79 -0.71 4.66 2.57
C HIS A 79 -2.12 4.96 2.04
N GLU A 80 -2.91 3.93 1.76
CA GLU A 80 -4.20 4.06 1.11
C GLU A 80 -5.19 2.96 1.53
N GLN A 81 -6.47 3.24 1.28
CA GLN A 81 -7.57 2.28 1.36
C GLN A 81 -8.14 2.14 -0.05
N VAL A 82 -8.11 0.94 -0.61
CA VAL A 82 -8.51 0.70 -2.00
C VAL A 82 -9.61 -0.36 -2.06
N PHE A 83 -10.66 -0.08 -2.83
CA PHE A 83 -11.74 -1.02 -3.09
C PHE A 83 -11.79 -1.33 -4.59
N ILE A 84 -11.56 -2.58 -4.94
CA ILE A 84 -11.64 -3.06 -6.33
C ILE A 84 -13.05 -3.59 -6.55
N THR A 85 -13.90 -2.76 -7.13
CA THR A 85 -15.29 -3.08 -7.50
C THR A 85 -15.33 -4.11 -8.64
N PRO A 86 -16.47 -4.78 -8.88
CA PRO A 86 -16.59 -5.76 -9.96
C PRO A 86 -16.04 -5.26 -11.30
N LEU A 87 -15.18 -6.08 -11.91
CA LEU A 87 -14.54 -5.84 -13.21
C LEU A 87 -15.10 -6.81 -14.26
N ALA A 88 -15.03 -6.44 -15.54
CA ALA A 88 -15.46 -7.29 -16.64
C ALA A 88 -14.51 -8.49 -16.90
N GLY A 89 -13.24 -8.35 -16.53
CA GLY A 89 -12.18 -9.36 -16.74
C GLY A 89 -11.29 -9.56 -15.50
N PRO A 90 -10.34 -10.51 -15.57
CA PRO A 90 -9.41 -10.80 -14.47
C PRO A 90 -8.43 -9.64 -14.20
N LEU A 91 -7.94 -9.57 -12.97
CA LEU A 91 -6.93 -8.59 -12.55
C LEU A 91 -5.76 -9.28 -11.84
N VAL A 92 -4.54 -8.91 -12.24
CA VAL A 92 -3.31 -9.28 -11.56
C VAL A 92 -2.74 -8.06 -10.85
N LEU A 93 -2.54 -8.16 -9.53
CA LEU A 93 -1.73 -7.22 -8.76
C LEU A 93 -0.37 -7.88 -8.50
N GLN A 94 0.69 -7.34 -9.11
CA GLN A 94 2.06 -7.83 -8.96
C GLN A 94 2.90 -6.80 -8.23
N GLY A 95 3.39 -7.15 -7.04
CA GLY A 95 4.40 -6.37 -6.34
C GLY A 95 5.81 -6.67 -6.85
N TYR A 96 6.68 -5.67 -6.81
CA TYR A 96 8.11 -5.87 -7.02
C TYR A 96 8.67 -6.84 -5.97
N THR A 97 9.45 -7.82 -6.44
CA THR A 97 10.18 -8.74 -5.57
C THR A 97 11.46 -9.23 -6.23
N CYS A 98 12.43 -9.58 -5.41
CA CYS A 98 13.66 -10.24 -5.82
C CYS A 98 13.49 -11.76 -5.95
N ASN A 99 12.45 -12.32 -5.33
CA ASN A 99 12.13 -13.73 -5.36
C ASN A 99 10.61 -13.95 -5.24
N SER A 100 9.98 -14.37 -6.33
CA SER A 100 8.54 -14.60 -6.37
C SER A 100 8.06 -15.80 -5.56
N GLU A 101 8.98 -16.68 -5.14
CA GLU A 101 8.65 -17.90 -4.40
C GLU A 101 8.57 -17.70 -2.88
N SER A 102 8.96 -16.53 -2.37
CA SER A 102 8.84 -16.19 -0.94
C SER A 102 8.15 -14.84 -0.74
N TYR A 103 7.40 -14.73 0.36
CA TYR A 103 6.85 -13.45 0.80
C TYR A 103 7.88 -12.60 1.55
N ASP A 104 8.98 -13.20 2.02
CA ASP A 104 10.04 -12.50 2.78
C ASP A 104 10.71 -11.40 1.95
N ASP A 105 10.70 -11.56 0.62
CA ASP A 105 11.28 -10.63 -0.34
C ASP A 105 10.26 -9.64 -0.93
N ASN A 106 9.04 -9.58 -0.38
CA ASN A 106 8.03 -8.59 -0.78
C ASN A 106 8.51 -7.17 -0.44
N GLN A 107 8.58 -6.29 -1.44
CA GLN A 107 9.02 -4.89 -1.25
C GLN A 107 7.89 -3.86 -1.35
N VAL A 108 6.66 -4.34 -1.48
CA VAL A 108 5.48 -3.50 -1.64
C VAL A 108 4.54 -3.77 -0.48
N THR A 109 4.17 -2.70 0.23
CA THR A 109 3.20 -2.77 1.32
C THR A 109 2.08 -1.77 1.09
N ILE A 110 0.84 -2.24 1.06
CA ILE A 110 -0.36 -1.39 1.05
C ILE A 110 -0.87 -1.35 2.49
N THR A 111 -1.07 -0.15 3.04
CA THR A 111 -1.41 -0.02 4.45
C THR A 111 -2.30 1.17 4.78
N GLN A 112 -3.12 0.99 5.81
CA GLN A 112 -3.86 2.04 6.49
C GLN A 112 -4.11 1.64 7.96
N ALA A 113 -4.82 2.47 8.74
CA ALA A 113 -5.05 2.26 10.18
C ALA A 113 -6.49 2.58 10.62
N LYS A 114 -7.48 1.86 10.09
CA LYS A 114 -8.92 2.08 10.29
C LYS A 114 -9.55 0.85 10.90
N ALA A 115 -10.29 1.05 11.99
CA ALA A 115 -11.05 0.01 12.66
C ALA A 115 -12.53 0.38 12.74
N GLN A 116 -13.36 -0.55 13.21
CA GLN A 116 -14.81 -0.32 13.41
C GLN A 116 -15.13 0.86 14.32
N ARG A 117 -14.22 1.27 15.21
CA ARG A 117 -14.38 2.47 16.03
C ARG A 117 -14.43 3.75 15.18
N ASP A 118 -13.77 3.72 14.01
CA ASP A 118 -13.67 4.84 13.07
C ASP A 118 -14.82 4.84 12.05
N ILE A 119 -15.67 3.80 12.09
CA ILE A 119 -16.89 3.70 11.27
C ILE A 119 -18.04 4.39 12.00
N PRO A 120 -18.79 5.31 11.36
CA PRO A 120 -19.93 5.97 12.01
C PRO A 120 -20.92 4.96 12.61
N LEU A 121 -21.45 5.27 13.80
CA LEU A 121 -22.33 4.36 14.56
C LEU A 121 -23.69 4.12 13.89
N ASN A 122 -24.11 5.01 13.00
CA ASN A 122 -25.33 4.84 12.21
C ASN A 122 -25.15 3.86 11.04
N VAL A 123 -23.93 3.40 10.74
CA VAL A 123 -23.69 2.32 9.79
C VAL A 123 -24.12 1.01 10.43
N THR A 124 -25.28 0.52 10.03
CA THR A 124 -25.81 -0.79 10.40
C THR A 124 -25.45 -1.83 9.34
N GLY A 125 -25.21 -3.09 9.74
CA GLY A 125 -24.84 -4.18 8.83
C GLY A 125 -23.36 -4.52 8.89
N ASP A 126 -22.73 -4.78 7.74
CA ASP A 126 -21.31 -5.11 7.67
C ASP A 126 -20.45 -3.87 7.95
N ARG A 127 -19.88 -3.84 9.16
CA ARG A 127 -18.96 -2.78 9.59
C ARG A 127 -17.49 -3.17 9.37
N ASN A 128 -17.19 -4.37 8.87
CA ASN A 128 -15.83 -4.82 8.57
C ASN A 128 -15.38 -4.39 7.18
N TRP A 129 -16.22 -4.53 6.16
CA TRP A 129 -15.90 -4.07 4.81
C TRP A 129 -15.30 -2.65 4.74
N PRO A 130 -15.89 -1.61 5.38
CA PRO A 130 -15.32 -0.25 5.32
C PRO A 130 -14.01 -0.07 6.11
N THR A 131 -13.56 -1.10 6.84
CA THR A 131 -12.26 -1.13 7.56
C THR A 131 -11.14 -1.79 6.76
N SER A 132 -11.45 -2.52 5.68
CA SER A 132 -10.45 -3.22 4.85
C SER A 132 -9.41 -2.26 4.30
N THR A 133 -8.12 -2.58 4.37
CA THR A 133 -7.07 -1.85 3.64
C THR A 133 -7.24 -2.06 2.15
N LEU A 134 -7.43 -3.30 1.72
CA LEU A 134 -7.72 -3.66 0.35
C LEU A 134 -9.00 -4.50 0.26
N GLY A 135 -10.10 -3.87 -0.14
CA GLY A 135 -11.38 -4.55 -0.34
C GLY A 135 -11.51 -5.09 -1.76
N LEU A 136 -11.60 -6.41 -1.91
CA LEU A 136 -11.68 -7.08 -3.21
C LEU A 136 -13.08 -7.61 -3.47
N ALA A 137 -13.85 -6.92 -4.33
CA ALA A 137 -15.19 -7.34 -4.73
C ALA A 137 -15.26 -7.90 -6.16
N ALA A 138 -14.21 -7.70 -6.96
CA ALA A 138 -14.12 -8.29 -8.29
C ALA A 138 -13.83 -9.79 -8.26
N SER A 139 -14.31 -10.50 -9.29
CA SER A 139 -14.00 -11.91 -9.53
C SER A 139 -12.60 -12.05 -10.14
N ASN A 140 -11.95 -13.20 -9.91
CA ASN A 140 -10.69 -13.58 -10.56
C ASN A 140 -9.53 -12.60 -10.36
N ILE A 141 -9.37 -12.08 -9.14
CA ILE A 141 -8.19 -11.32 -8.75
C ILE A 141 -7.07 -12.28 -8.35
N LYS A 142 -5.87 -12.02 -8.86
CA LYS A 142 -4.62 -12.67 -8.44
C LYS A 142 -3.71 -11.62 -7.80
N MET A 143 -3.17 -11.93 -6.64
CA MET A 143 -2.22 -11.06 -5.94
C MET A 143 -0.90 -11.79 -5.71
N TYR A 144 0.20 -11.16 -6.10
CA TYR A 144 1.54 -11.74 -6.01
C TYR A 144 2.50 -10.75 -5.37
N ASN A 145 3.24 -11.25 -4.38
CA ASN A 145 4.37 -10.56 -3.77
C ASN A 145 4.07 -9.16 -3.21
N LEU A 146 2.92 -9.04 -2.56
CA LEU A 146 2.42 -7.82 -1.92
C LEU A 146 2.18 -8.09 -0.43
N ASN A 147 2.47 -7.11 0.40
CA ASN A 147 2.00 -7.08 1.78
C ASN A 147 0.76 -6.19 1.87
N VAL A 148 -0.26 -6.63 2.58
CA VAL A 148 -1.44 -5.81 2.92
C VAL A 148 -1.56 -5.78 4.43
N ALA A 149 -1.63 -4.58 4.99
CA ALA A 149 -1.64 -4.41 6.44
C ALA A 149 -2.67 -3.37 6.89
N ASN A 150 -3.41 -3.70 7.94
CA ASN A 150 -4.14 -2.72 8.74
C ASN A 150 -3.41 -2.52 10.07
N THR A 151 -2.92 -1.31 10.30
CA THR A 151 -2.03 -0.95 11.41
C THR A 151 -2.77 -0.30 12.59
N ALA A 152 -4.12 -0.37 12.62
CA ALA A 152 -4.94 0.18 13.70
C ALA A 152 -4.61 -0.39 15.10
N GLY A 153 -3.94 -1.55 15.15
CA GLY A 153 -3.49 -2.19 16.38
C GLY A 153 -4.63 -2.78 17.21
N LYS A 154 -4.30 -3.26 18.42
CA LYS A 154 -5.30 -3.84 19.33
C LYS A 154 -6.17 -2.74 19.94
N ILE A 155 -7.46 -2.81 19.70
CA ILE A 155 -8.46 -1.88 20.23
C ILE A 155 -9.41 -2.64 21.16
N GLY A 156 -9.69 -2.10 22.34
CA GLY A 156 -10.60 -2.71 23.31
C GLY A 156 -12.06 -2.67 22.88
N GLY A 157 -12.88 -3.56 23.47
CA GLY A 157 -14.32 -3.58 23.25
C GLY A 157 -14.74 -4.24 21.92
N LYS A 158 -15.99 -3.99 21.50
CA LYS A 158 -16.61 -4.64 20.32
C LYS A 158 -16.37 -3.91 18.99
N VAL A 159 -15.58 -2.84 18.99
CA VAL A 159 -15.32 -1.98 17.82
C VAL A 159 -13.86 -2.01 17.37
N GLY A 160 -13.13 -3.07 17.74
CA GLY A 160 -11.72 -3.22 17.44
C GLY A 160 -11.39 -3.97 16.16
N GLN A 161 -12.40 -4.42 15.40
CA GLN A 161 -12.16 -5.12 14.12
C GLN A 161 -11.55 -4.14 13.11
N ALA A 162 -10.47 -4.56 12.49
CA ALA A 162 -9.67 -3.81 11.53
C ALA A 162 -9.16 -4.82 10.48
N VAL A 163 -9.77 -4.79 9.30
CA VAL A 163 -9.46 -5.74 8.22
C VAL A 163 -8.31 -5.19 7.39
N ALA A 164 -7.35 -6.05 7.04
CA ALA A 164 -6.34 -5.75 6.03
C ALA A 164 -6.94 -6.04 4.65
#